data_AF-A0A7S4HG77-F1
#
_entry.id   AF-A0A7S4HG77-F1
#
_cell.length_a   1.000
_cell.length_b   1.000
_cell.length_c   1.000
_cell.angle_alpha   90.00
_cell.angle_beta   90.00
_cell.angle_gamma   90.00
#
_symmetry.space_group_name_H-M   'P 1'
#
loop_
_entity.id
_entity.type
_entity.pdbx_description
1 polymer ?
#
loop_
_entity_poly.entity_id
_entity_poly.type
_entity_poly.pdbx_seq_one_letter_code
_entity_poly.pdbx_strand_id
1 'polypeptide(L)'
;VTLKVDILDRKYALANPMEELLPPQRDMYELRVIVWEATEVALKDDSMFGGEGKSDVFVSITPRGGEEYEQQKSDTHFFSTGDAEFNWRMVWPIALPEKSPRLFLQVWDYDLIGANDAIGEAQLNLKALCDKAIKRGGSVRQDSVWIPCTHPNYKEVQARVRISMELVTRADAIIRPAGKGRGSPNMNPYLPDPVRPNFFDGLGINFNFLNPFYLLKKYRVCCAGCCCCIIAVGVLFLMSQSG
;
A
#
# COMPACT_ATOMS: atom_id res chain seq x y z
N VAL A 1 17.32 19.65 20.44
CA VAL A 1 17.85 19.54 21.82
C VAL A 1 18.32 20.93 22.19
N THR A 2 17.74 21.53 23.21
CA THR A 2 18.25 22.79 23.76
C THR A 2 19.30 22.38 24.78
N LEU A 3 20.58 22.59 24.47
CA LEU A 3 21.65 22.43 25.43
C LEU A 3 21.63 23.67 26.34
N LYS A 4 21.30 23.49 27.61
CA LYS A 4 21.43 24.56 28.61
C LYS A 4 22.77 24.35 29.31
N VAL A 5 23.70 25.28 29.09
CA VAL A 5 25.02 25.27 29.73
C VAL A 5 25.05 26.47 30.68
N ASP A 6 25.07 26.17 31.98
CA ASP A 6 25.25 27.19 33.01
C ASP A 6 26.72 27.17 33.45
N ILE A 7 27.42 28.30 33.27
CA ILE A 7 28.78 28.51 33.79
C ILE A 7 28.64 29.33 35.06
N LEU A 8 28.86 28.70 36.21
CA LEU A 8 28.70 29.31 37.52
C LEU A 8 30.07 29.50 38.19
N ASP A 9 30.24 30.60 38.91
CA ASP A 9 31.37 30.73 39.82
C ASP A 9 31.15 29.85 41.07
N ARG A 10 32.23 29.65 41.85
CA ARG A 10 32.22 28.76 43.01
C ARG A 10 31.16 29.14 44.05
N LYS A 11 30.86 30.42 44.23
CA LYS A 11 29.88 30.89 45.22
C LYS A 11 28.45 30.59 44.74
N TYR A 12 28.16 30.81 43.47
CA TYR A 12 26.85 30.50 42.88
C TYR A 12 26.61 28.99 42.74
N ALA A 13 27.63 28.20 42.43
CA ALA A 13 27.52 26.73 42.35
C ALA A 13 27.22 26.08 43.71
N LEU A 14 27.76 26.64 44.81
CA LEU A 14 27.44 26.17 46.17
C LEU A 14 26.03 26.57 46.60
N ALA A 15 25.54 27.73 46.15
CA ALA A 15 24.20 28.22 46.47
C ALA A 15 23.10 27.59 45.62
N ASN A 16 23.43 27.10 44.42
CA ASN A 16 22.51 26.46 43.50
C ASN A 16 23.01 25.05 43.21
N PRO A 17 22.61 24.05 44.02
CA PRO A 17 23.01 22.67 43.78
C PRO A 17 22.55 22.23 42.39
N MET A 18 23.32 21.32 41.78
CA MET A 18 23.04 20.81 40.44
C MET A 18 21.63 20.23 40.39
N GLU A 19 20.80 20.78 39.50
CA GLU A 19 19.45 20.28 39.26
C GLU A 19 19.54 19.01 38.40
N GLU A 20 18.94 17.93 38.87
CA GLU A 20 18.81 16.71 38.08
C GLU A 20 17.75 16.93 36.99
N LEU A 21 18.18 16.92 35.72
CA LEU A 21 17.27 17.04 34.60
C LEU A 21 16.59 15.69 34.34
N LEU A 22 15.33 15.57 34.76
CA LEU A 22 14.50 14.43 34.40
C LEU A 22 14.22 14.43 32.88
N PRO A 23 14.20 13.25 32.23
CA PRO A 23 13.79 13.17 30.83
C PRO A 23 12.36 13.72 30.68
N PRO A 24 12.06 14.39 29.55
CA PRO A 24 10.71 14.92 29.33
C PRO A 24 9.69 13.78 29.37
N GLN A 25 8.60 13.99 30.11
CA GLN A 25 7.50 13.05 30.16
C GLN A 25 6.95 12.84 28.75
N ARG A 26 6.82 11.58 28.34
CA ARG A 26 6.29 11.23 27.02
C ARG A 26 4.83 10.83 27.13
N ASP A 27 3.98 11.50 26.37
CA ASP A 27 2.56 11.21 26.26
C ASP A 27 2.29 10.29 25.06
N MET A 28 1.34 9.38 25.23
CA MET A 28 0.94 8.45 24.19
C MET A 28 -0.07 9.10 23.23
N TYR A 29 0.25 9.01 21.95
CA TYR A 29 -0.60 9.39 20.82
C TYR A 29 -0.87 8.17 19.94
N GLU A 30 -1.91 8.25 19.14
CA GLU A 30 -2.20 7.32 18.07
C GLU A 30 -1.96 8.04 16.73
N LEU A 31 -0.95 7.58 15.99
CA LEU A 31 -0.70 8.01 14.61
C LEU A 31 -1.60 7.23 13.67
N ARG A 32 -2.49 7.94 12.99
CA ARG A 32 -3.34 7.42 11.92
C ARG A 32 -2.79 7.93 10.60
N VAL A 33 -2.45 7.02 9.69
CA VAL A 33 -2.07 7.34 8.32
C VAL A 33 -3.08 6.69 7.40
N ILE A 34 -3.66 7.45 6.47
CA ILE A 34 -4.55 6.91 5.44
C ILE A 34 -3.81 7.01 4.10
N VAL A 35 -3.62 5.87 3.45
CA VAL A 35 -3.17 5.78 2.07
C VAL A 35 -4.42 5.79 1.19
N TRP A 36 -4.59 6.84 0.40
CA TRP A 36 -5.77 7.00 -0.45
C TRP A 36 -5.56 6.31 -1.78
N GLU A 37 -4.51 6.70 -2.49
CA GLU A 37 -4.23 6.28 -3.86
C GLU A 37 -2.74 6.46 -4.18
N ALA A 38 -2.28 5.77 -5.22
CA ALA A 38 -1.01 5.97 -5.89
C ALA A 38 -1.27 6.23 -7.39
N THR A 39 -0.46 7.10 -7.99
CA THR A 39 -0.50 7.42 -9.42
C THR A 39 0.92 7.49 -9.97
N GLU A 40 1.04 7.47 -11.30
CA GLU A 40 2.33 7.48 -12.00
C GLU A 40 3.25 6.35 -11.53
N VAL A 41 2.65 5.19 -11.19
CA VAL A 41 3.39 4.01 -10.77
C VAL A 41 4.11 3.44 -11.98
N ALA A 42 5.43 3.33 -11.88
CA ALA A 42 6.26 2.71 -12.90
C ALA A 42 5.82 1.24 -13.08
N LEU A 43 5.43 0.91 -14.29
CA LEU A 43 4.96 -0.43 -14.66
C LEU A 43 6.16 -1.34 -14.86
N LYS A 44 6.04 -2.58 -14.38
CA LYS A 44 6.96 -3.66 -14.74
C LYS A 44 6.49 -4.32 -16.03
N ASP A 45 7.41 -4.48 -16.98
CA ASP A 45 7.15 -5.05 -18.30
C ASP A 45 7.03 -6.59 -18.26
N ASP A 46 6.19 -7.13 -17.37
CA ASP A 46 6.03 -8.58 -17.20
C ASP A 46 4.84 -9.12 -17.99
N SER A 47 4.78 -8.77 -19.27
CA SER A 47 3.89 -9.47 -20.21
C SER A 47 4.70 -10.44 -21.07
N MET A 48 4.61 -11.75 -20.77
CA MET A 48 5.15 -12.83 -21.62
C MET A 48 4.66 -12.78 -23.09
N PHE A 49 3.64 -11.97 -23.39
CA PHE A 49 2.99 -11.89 -24.70
C PHE A 49 2.92 -10.47 -25.29
N GLY A 50 3.73 -9.52 -24.80
CA GLY A 50 3.88 -8.20 -25.43
C GLY A 50 2.62 -7.31 -25.37
N GLY A 51 2.09 -7.08 -24.16
CA GLY A 51 1.03 -6.12 -23.86
C GLY A 51 1.52 -4.93 -23.03
N GLU A 52 0.63 -3.95 -22.79
CA GLU A 52 0.88 -2.86 -21.84
C GLU A 52 1.24 -3.43 -20.46
N GLY A 53 2.32 -2.94 -19.84
CA GLY A 53 2.80 -3.39 -18.54
C GLY A 53 1.73 -3.22 -17.45
N LYS A 54 1.71 -4.13 -16.48
CA LYS A 54 0.80 -4.07 -15.32
C LYS A 54 1.60 -4.37 -14.07
N SER A 55 1.23 -3.74 -12.96
CA SER A 55 1.81 -4.00 -11.65
C SER A 55 0.74 -4.27 -10.60
N ASP A 56 1.04 -5.15 -9.66
CA ASP A 56 0.20 -5.50 -8.53
C ASP A 56 0.63 -4.69 -7.30
N VAL A 57 0.10 -3.47 -7.21
CA VAL A 57 0.67 -2.44 -6.34
C VAL A 57 0.19 -2.57 -4.89
N PHE A 58 1.10 -2.49 -3.92
CA PHE A 58 0.76 -2.23 -2.52
C PHE A 58 1.73 -1.22 -1.88
N VAL A 59 1.26 -0.55 -0.83
CA VAL A 59 2.03 0.45 -0.08
C VAL A 59 2.34 -0.09 1.31
N SER A 60 3.59 0.06 1.73
CA SER A 60 4.04 -0.24 3.10
C SER A 60 4.56 1.02 3.77
N ILE A 61 4.25 1.19 5.06
CA ILE A 61 4.72 2.32 5.86
C ILE A 61 5.27 1.81 7.19
N THR A 62 6.38 2.41 7.61
CA THR A 62 7.01 2.15 8.91
C THR A 62 7.36 3.48 9.58
N PRO A 63 6.78 3.80 10.75
CA PRO A 63 7.28 4.89 11.58
C PRO A 63 8.71 4.59 12.05
N ARG A 64 9.57 5.60 12.03
CA ARG A 64 10.97 5.53 12.46
C ARG A 64 11.26 6.65 13.46
N GLY A 65 12.11 6.40 14.43
CA GLY A 65 12.45 7.35 15.47
C GLY A 65 13.40 6.73 16.51
N GLY A 66 13.22 7.08 17.78
CA GLY A 66 13.90 6.43 18.89
C GLY A 66 13.36 5.04 19.24
N GLU A 67 12.16 4.69 18.75
CA GLU A 67 11.53 3.39 18.93
C GLU A 67 11.34 2.68 17.59
N GLU A 68 11.34 1.35 17.62
CA GLU A 68 11.00 0.52 16.47
C GLU A 68 9.50 0.24 16.45
N TYR A 69 8.88 0.49 15.30
CA TYR A 69 7.47 0.23 15.07
C TYR A 69 7.29 -0.83 13.98
N GLU A 70 6.24 -1.63 14.12
CA GLU A 70 5.88 -2.64 13.12
C GLU A 70 5.58 -1.97 11.76
N GLN A 71 6.11 -2.54 10.68
CA GLN A 71 5.71 -2.16 9.33
C GLN A 71 4.26 -2.60 9.08
N GLN A 72 3.41 -1.68 8.61
CA GLN A 72 2.07 -2.02 8.14
C GLN A 72 1.99 -1.87 6.62
N LYS A 73 1.15 -2.70 5.99
CA LYS A 73 0.96 -2.77 4.55
C LYS A 73 -0.52 -2.54 4.21
N SER A 74 -0.77 -1.97 3.03
CA SER A 74 -2.11 -1.91 2.45
C SER A 74 -2.55 -3.27 1.91
N ASP A 75 -3.79 -3.35 1.44
CA ASP A 75 -4.16 -4.38 0.48
C ASP A 75 -3.48 -4.13 -0.88
N THR A 76 -3.47 -5.16 -1.73
CA THR A 76 -2.89 -5.11 -3.08
C THR A 76 -3.94 -4.66 -4.09
N HIS A 77 -3.58 -3.70 -4.94
CA HIS A 77 -4.30 -3.34 -6.15
C HIS A 77 -3.74 -4.17 -7.31
N PHE A 78 -4.44 -5.23 -7.70
CA PHE A 78 -4.02 -6.08 -8.79
C PHE A 78 -4.24 -5.42 -10.16
N PHE A 79 -3.35 -5.69 -11.11
CA PHE A 79 -3.46 -5.28 -12.52
C PHE A 79 -3.50 -3.76 -12.74
N SER A 80 -2.78 -2.98 -11.92
CA SER A 80 -2.67 -1.53 -12.08
C SER A 80 -1.97 -1.18 -13.39
N THR A 81 -2.51 -0.20 -14.10
CA THR A 81 -1.92 0.40 -15.31
C THR A 81 -1.23 1.74 -15.01
N GLY A 82 -0.86 1.97 -13.75
CA GLY A 82 -0.15 3.17 -13.28
C GLY A 82 -0.88 3.89 -12.15
N ASP A 83 -2.17 3.62 -11.99
CA ASP A 83 -3.01 4.15 -10.91
C ASP A 83 -3.49 3.01 -9.98
N ALA A 84 -3.47 3.25 -8.68
CA ALA A 84 -3.90 2.29 -7.67
C ALA A 84 -4.64 2.99 -6.52
N GLU A 85 -5.91 2.67 -6.32
CA GLU A 85 -6.70 3.17 -5.19
C GLU A 85 -6.63 2.22 -3.99
N PHE A 86 -6.53 2.72 -2.75
CA PHE A 86 -6.38 1.92 -1.52
C PHE A 86 -7.46 2.17 -0.47
N ASN A 87 -7.71 3.45 -0.13
CA ASN A 87 -8.55 3.83 1.01
C ASN A 87 -8.21 3.04 2.29
N TRP A 88 -6.92 2.98 2.64
CA TRP A 88 -6.40 2.09 3.66
C TRP A 88 -5.82 2.83 4.86
N ARG A 89 -6.28 2.49 6.07
CA ARG A 89 -5.80 3.07 7.33
C ARG A 89 -4.72 2.24 7.99
N MET A 90 -3.64 2.88 8.39
CA MET A 90 -2.60 2.32 9.25
C MET A 90 -2.59 3.08 10.57
N VAL A 91 -2.40 2.35 11.67
CA VAL A 91 -2.56 2.89 13.03
C VAL A 91 -1.43 2.42 13.91
N TRP A 92 -0.71 3.35 14.54
CA TRP A 92 0.37 3.04 15.49
C TRP A 92 0.25 3.85 16.79
N PRO A 93 0.50 3.23 17.95
CA PRO A 93 0.74 3.98 19.18
C PRO A 93 2.14 4.59 19.11
N ILE A 94 2.28 5.90 19.31
CA ILE A 94 3.57 6.60 19.34
C ILE A 94 3.70 7.45 20.61
N ALA A 95 4.92 7.52 21.15
CA ALA A 95 5.21 8.33 22.33
C ALA A 95 5.85 9.68 21.94
N LEU A 96 5.28 10.79 22.38
CA LEU A 96 5.78 12.15 22.10
C LEU A 96 6.21 12.84 23.40
N PRO A 97 7.30 13.63 23.44
CA PRO A 97 8.11 14.05 22.30
C PRO A 97 9.00 12.93 21.75
N GLU A 98 9.19 12.94 20.43
CA GLU A 98 10.14 12.09 19.70
C GLU A 98 11.19 13.00 19.06
N LYS A 99 12.47 12.63 19.16
CA LYS A 99 13.59 13.48 18.72
C LYS A 99 13.65 13.60 17.20
N SER A 100 13.38 12.51 16.50
CA SER A 100 13.46 12.47 15.04
C SER A 100 12.37 11.59 14.42
N PRO A 101 11.09 11.99 14.56
CA PRO A 101 9.98 11.19 14.07
C PRO A 101 9.92 11.26 12.54
N ARG A 102 10.02 10.10 11.89
CA ARG A 102 9.95 9.97 10.43
C ARG A 102 8.95 8.89 10.04
N LEU A 103 8.37 9.00 8.85
CA LEU A 103 7.69 7.88 8.20
C LEU A 103 8.52 7.44 7.02
N PHE A 104 8.77 6.13 6.95
CA PHE A 104 9.35 5.51 5.78
C PHE A 104 8.22 4.83 5.00
N LEU A 105 7.95 5.31 3.79
CA LEU A 105 6.92 4.84 2.89
C LEU A 105 7.60 4.14 1.72
N GLN A 106 7.11 2.96 1.34
CA GLN A 106 7.60 2.20 0.20
C GLN A 106 6.43 1.69 -0.63
N VAL A 107 6.58 1.75 -1.95
CA VAL A 107 5.66 1.24 -2.97
C VAL A 107 6.29 -0.01 -3.58
N TRP A 108 5.50 -1.06 -3.69
CA TRP A 108 5.95 -2.38 -4.11
C TRP A 108 5.05 -2.93 -5.22
N ASP A 109 5.66 -3.72 -6.09
CA ASP A 109 4.98 -4.64 -7.01
C ASP A 109 4.91 -6.02 -6.33
N TYR A 110 3.72 -6.61 -6.26
CA TYR A 110 3.50 -7.91 -5.65
C TYR A 110 3.62 -9.02 -6.69
N ASP A 111 4.53 -9.95 -6.45
CA ASP A 111 4.68 -11.12 -7.31
C ASP A 111 4.03 -12.35 -6.69
N LEU A 112 3.15 -13.01 -7.44
CA LEU A 112 2.53 -14.26 -6.99
C LEU A 112 3.57 -15.37 -6.79
N ILE A 113 4.61 -15.39 -7.62
CA ILE A 113 5.71 -16.35 -7.58
C ILE A 113 7.01 -15.57 -7.65
N GLY A 114 7.73 -15.49 -6.53
CA GLY A 114 9.00 -14.78 -6.46
C GLY A 114 9.10 -13.85 -5.26
N ALA A 115 10.10 -12.96 -5.30
CA ALA A 115 10.23 -11.87 -4.35
C ALA A 115 9.62 -10.61 -4.97
N ASN A 116 8.87 -9.85 -4.18
CA ASN A 116 8.28 -8.58 -4.60
C ASN A 116 9.33 -7.57 -5.04
N ASP A 117 9.00 -6.83 -6.09
CA ASP A 117 9.84 -5.79 -6.65
C ASP A 117 9.60 -4.42 -5.97
N ALA A 118 10.67 -3.75 -5.55
CA ALA A 118 10.57 -2.39 -5.05
C ALA A 118 10.36 -1.41 -6.21
N ILE A 119 9.29 -0.60 -6.12
CA ILE A 119 8.99 0.44 -7.13
C ILE A 119 9.61 1.76 -6.70
N GLY A 120 9.43 2.17 -5.45
CA GLY A 120 9.98 3.42 -4.95
C GLY A 120 9.75 3.62 -3.46
N GLU A 121 10.48 4.59 -2.90
CA GLU A 121 10.43 4.91 -1.48
C GLU A 121 10.46 6.42 -1.24
N ALA A 122 9.95 6.81 -0.07
CA ALA A 122 9.96 8.17 0.42
C ALA A 122 10.15 8.19 1.94
N GLN A 123 10.90 9.17 2.43
CA GLN A 123 11.05 9.42 3.86
C GLN A 123 10.47 10.79 4.23
N LEU A 124 9.44 10.79 5.07
CA LEU A 124 8.76 12.00 5.52
C LEU A 124 9.20 12.36 6.94
N ASN A 125 9.37 13.66 7.19
CA ASN A 125 9.65 14.17 8.52
C ASN A 125 8.34 14.57 9.23
N LEU A 126 8.05 13.95 10.36
CA LEU A 126 6.85 14.23 11.16
C LEU A 126 7.05 15.32 12.22
N LYS A 127 8.26 15.87 12.37
CA LYS A 127 8.60 16.76 13.47
C LYS A 127 7.65 17.95 13.60
N ALA A 128 7.31 18.59 12.49
CA ALA A 128 6.39 19.73 12.50
C ALA A 128 4.97 19.34 12.99
N LEU A 129 4.49 18.15 12.61
CA LEU A 129 3.19 17.63 13.04
C LEU A 129 3.21 17.27 14.53
N CYS A 130 4.25 16.57 14.99
CA CYS A 130 4.45 16.21 16.39
C CYS A 130 4.59 17.46 17.28
N ASP A 131 5.42 18.42 16.89
CA ASP A 131 5.60 19.68 17.63
C ASP A 131 4.28 20.45 17.74
N LYS A 132 3.46 20.46 16.67
CA LYS A 132 2.14 21.08 16.67
C LYS A 132 1.17 20.37 17.61
N ALA A 133 1.19 19.04 17.65
CA ALA A 133 0.37 18.25 18.57
C ALA A 133 0.73 18.51 20.04
N ILE A 134 2.03 18.50 20.36
CA ILE A 134 2.54 18.78 21.71
C ILE A 134 2.18 20.20 22.15
N LYS A 135 2.45 21.21 21.30
CA LYS A 135 2.14 22.62 21.61
C LYS A 135 0.64 22.85 21.83
N ARG A 136 -0.21 22.14 21.10
CA ARG A 136 -1.67 22.24 21.24
C ARG A 136 -2.20 21.44 22.42
N GLY A 137 -1.48 20.40 22.86
CA GLY A 137 -1.97 19.42 23.84
C GLY A 137 -3.18 18.64 23.33
N GLY A 138 -3.29 18.42 22.01
CA GLY A 138 -4.50 17.89 21.40
C GLY A 138 -4.26 17.25 20.05
N SER A 139 -5.32 16.63 19.49
CA SER A 139 -5.25 15.99 18.18
C SER A 139 -4.94 17.00 17.06
N VAL A 140 -4.10 16.59 16.10
CA VAL A 140 -3.70 17.41 14.95
C VAL A 140 -3.77 16.58 13.69
N ARG A 141 -4.39 17.14 12.66
CA ARG A 141 -4.50 16.54 11.33
C ARG A 141 -3.62 17.29 10.33
N GLN A 142 -3.03 16.53 9.43
CA GLN A 142 -2.47 16.97 8.16
C GLN A 142 -3.34 16.41 7.04
N ASP A 143 -3.89 17.32 6.23
CA ASP A 143 -4.73 16.95 5.10
C ASP A 143 -3.92 16.23 4.01
N SER A 144 -4.65 15.73 3.03
CA SER A 144 -4.14 14.92 1.94
C SER A 144 -2.99 15.61 1.20
N VAL A 145 -1.86 14.91 1.06
CA VAL A 145 -0.65 15.36 0.37
C VAL A 145 -0.13 14.25 -0.56
N TRP A 146 0.35 14.64 -1.73
CA TRP A 146 1.03 13.75 -2.67
C TRP A 146 2.52 13.63 -2.31
N ILE A 147 2.98 12.40 -2.15
CA ILE A 147 4.35 12.07 -1.77
C ILE A 147 5.05 11.42 -2.97
N PRO A 148 6.04 12.09 -3.58
CA PRO A 148 6.84 11.48 -4.63
C PRO A 148 7.73 10.39 -4.03
N CYS A 149 7.73 9.22 -4.67
CA CYS A 149 8.55 8.07 -4.31
C CYS A 149 9.60 7.85 -5.38
N THR A 150 10.84 7.66 -4.97
CA THR A 150 12.00 7.50 -5.85
C THR A 150 12.67 6.16 -5.61
N HIS A 151 13.41 5.66 -6.58
CA HIS A 151 14.16 4.41 -6.43
C HIS A 151 15.61 4.64 -6.88
N PRO A 152 16.62 4.12 -6.16
CA PRO A 152 18.04 4.41 -6.46
C PRO A 152 18.48 4.07 -7.88
N ASN A 153 17.84 3.07 -8.50
CA ASN A 153 18.16 2.65 -9.87
C ASN A 153 17.58 3.57 -10.97
N TYR A 154 16.69 4.51 -10.62
CA TYR A 154 15.99 5.36 -11.59
C TYR A 154 16.12 6.84 -11.20
N LYS A 155 16.27 7.72 -12.19
CA LYS A 155 16.42 9.17 -11.95
C LYS A 155 15.09 9.88 -11.70
N GLU A 156 14.01 9.35 -12.27
CA GLU A 156 12.67 9.90 -12.24
C GLU A 156 11.90 9.44 -10.99
N VAL A 157 10.85 10.16 -10.63
CA VAL A 157 9.85 9.69 -9.65
C VAL A 157 9.19 8.43 -10.20
N GLN A 158 9.12 7.38 -9.40
CA GLN A 158 8.58 6.07 -9.79
C GLN A 158 7.13 5.84 -9.34
N ALA A 159 6.64 6.66 -8.41
CA ALA A 159 5.24 6.67 -7.99
C ALA A 159 4.96 7.96 -7.22
N ARG A 160 3.70 8.41 -7.20
CA ARG A 160 3.20 9.43 -6.27
C ARG A 160 2.12 8.82 -5.41
N VAL A 161 2.26 8.88 -4.08
CA VAL A 161 1.27 8.31 -3.15
C VAL A 161 0.56 9.43 -2.40
N ARG A 162 -0.76 9.44 -2.43
CA ARG A 162 -1.60 10.38 -1.70
C ARG A 162 -1.87 9.86 -0.31
N ILE A 163 -1.39 10.58 0.71
CA ILE A 163 -1.62 10.22 2.12
C ILE A 163 -2.21 11.38 2.92
N SER A 164 -2.96 11.07 3.97
CA SER A 164 -3.29 12.03 5.04
C SER A 164 -2.90 11.45 6.38
N MET A 165 -2.61 12.31 7.36
CA MET A 165 -2.11 11.87 8.67
C MET A 165 -2.86 12.58 9.79
N GLU A 166 -3.10 11.90 10.90
CA GLU A 166 -3.65 12.47 12.12
C GLU A 166 -2.88 11.93 13.32
N LEU A 167 -2.40 12.81 14.19
CA LEU A 167 -1.96 12.47 15.53
C LEU A 167 -3.14 12.68 16.46
N VAL A 168 -3.58 11.60 17.10
CA VAL A 168 -4.73 11.59 18.00
C VAL A 168 -4.25 11.38 19.42
N THR A 169 -4.72 12.18 20.39
CA THR A 169 -4.38 11.92 21.79
C THR A 169 -4.97 10.59 22.25
N ARG A 170 -4.39 9.94 23.26
CA ARG A 170 -4.97 8.71 23.82
C ARG A 170 -6.44 8.88 24.23
N ALA A 171 -6.79 10.03 24.82
CA ALA A 171 -8.17 10.32 25.22
C ALA A 171 -9.09 10.43 23.99
N ASP A 172 -8.67 11.18 22.97
CA ASP A 172 -9.46 11.33 21.73
C ASP A 172 -9.59 10.01 20.96
N ALA A 173 -8.59 9.12 21.02
CA ALA A 173 -8.61 7.83 20.34
C ALA A 173 -9.66 6.88 20.93
N ILE A 174 -9.89 6.94 22.26
CA ILE A 174 -10.96 6.20 22.94
C ILE A 174 -12.34 6.72 22.51
N ILE A 175 -12.49 8.04 22.39
CA ILE A 175 -13.76 8.68 22.03
C ILE A 175 -14.07 8.50 20.54
N ARG A 176 -13.04 8.55 19.68
CA ARG A 176 -13.13 8.48 18.22
C ARG A 176 -12.36 7.26 17.70
N PRO A 177 -12.78 6.03 18.00
CA PRO A 177 -12.02 4.85 17.63
C PRO A 177 -11.96 4.70 16.10
N ALA A 178 -10.88 4.10 15.62
CA ALA A 178 -10.62 3.87 14.20
C ALA A 178 -9.91 2.51 14.01
N GLY A 179 -10.48 1.65 13.16
CA GLY A 179 -9.91 0.35 12.82
C GLY A 179 -8.77 0.44 11.79
N LYS A 180 -8.02 -0.66 11.65
CA LYS A 180 -7.02 -0.82 10.57
C LYS A 180 -7.71 -1.08 9.23
N GLY A 181 -7.11 -0.60 8.15
CA GLY A 181 -7.65 -0.67 6.79
C GLY A 181 -9.04 -0.05 6.73
N ARG A 182 -9.95 -0.79 6.10
CA ARG A 182 -11.40 -0.49 6.04
C ARG A 182 -12.20 -1.25 7.11
N GLY A 183 -11.50 -1.86 8.09
CA GLY A 183 -12.09 -2.68 9.14
C GLY A 183 -12.78 -1.89 10.25
N SER A 184 -13.60 -2.59 11.04
CA SER A 184 -14.35 -1.99 12.15
C SER A 184 -13.42 -1.54 13.30
N PRO A 185 -13.64 -0.37 13.93
CA PRO A 185 -14.63 0.64 13.56
C PRO A 185 -14.14 1.50 12.39
N ASN A 186 -14.84 1.42 11.25
CA ASN A 186 -14.50 2.18 10.05
C ASN A 186 -15.17 3.56 10.10
N MET A 187 -14.71 4.40 11.02
CA MET A 187 -15.18 5.77 11.19
C MET A 187 -14.01 6.68 11.54
N ASN A 188 -14.23 8.00 11.49
CA ASN A 188 -13.22 9.01 11.80
C ASN A 188 -11.95 8.96 10.92
N PRO A 189 -12.06 9.08 9.57
CA PRO A 189 -13.27 9.11 8.74
C PRO A 189 -13.70 7.70 8.31
N TYR A 190 -14.86 7.58 7.65
CA TYR A 190 -15.23 6.34 6.95
C TYR A 190 -14.38 6.18 5.68
N LEU A 191 -13.93 4.95 5.42
CA LEU A 191 -13.15 4.59 4.23
C LEU A 191 -13.95 3.63 3.35
N PRO A 192 -14.39 4.04 2.15
CA PRO A 192 -15.12 3.17 1.24
C PRO A 192 -14.19 2.11 0.64
N ASP A 193 -14.78 1.00 0.20
CA ASP A 193 -14.06 0.06 -0.66
C ASP A 193 -13.66 0.75 -1.98
N PRO A 194 -12.43 0.52 -2.46
CA PRO A 194 -11.92 1.11 -3.69
C PRO A 194 -12.60 0.48 -4.91
N VAL A 195 -12.70 1.25 -5.99
CA VAL A 195 -13.30 0.79 -7.24
C VAL A 195 -12.23 0.16 -8.11
N ARG A 196 -12.17 -1.18 -8.15
CA ARG A 196 -11.14 -1.93 -8.89
C ARG A 196 -11.76 -3.09 -9.67
N PRO A 197 -11.17 -3.54 -10.79
CA PRO A 197 -11.56 -4.77 -11.46
C PRO A 197 -11.43 -5.97 -10.50
N ASN A 198 -12.34 -6.95 -10.60
CA ASN A 198 -12.17 -8.17 -9.83
C ASN A 198 -10.95 -8.95 -10.36
N PHE A 199 -10.33 -9.74 -9.49
CA PHE A 199 -9.13 -10.51 -9.82
C PHE A 199 -9.29 -11.35 -11.11
N PHE A 200 -10.42 -12.02 -11.29
CA PHE A 200 -10.68 -12.84 -12.49
C PHE A 200 -10.89 -12.03 -13.76
N ASP A 201 -11.54 -10.87 -13.66
CA ASP A 201 -11.70 -9.93 -14.77
C ASP A 201 -10.31 -9.41 -15.21
N GLY A 202 -9.44 -9.13 -14.25
CA GLY A 202 -8.06 -8.69 -14.48
C GLY A 202 -7.16 -9.74 -15.14
N LEU A 203 -7.37 -11.02 -14.83
CA LEU A 203 -6.70 -12.16 -15.50
C LEU A 203 -7.25 -12.44 -16.92
N GLY A 204 -8.34 -11.81 -17.33
CA GLY A 204 -9.01 -12.11 -18.60
C GLY A 204 -9.62 -13.51 -18.65
N ILE A 205 -9.83 -14.16 -17.50
CA ILE A 205 -10.41 -15.50 -17.43
C ILE A 205 -11.92 -15.39 -17.49
N ASN A 206 -12.48 -15.67 -18.67
CA ASN A 206 -13.92 -15.84 -18.82
C ASN A 206 -14.32 -17.27 -18.46
N PHE A 207 -14.96 -17.45 -17.29
CA PHE A 207 -15.45 -18.75 -16.83
C PHE A 207 -16.53 -19.39 -17.74
N ASN A 208 -17.04 -18.70 -18.75
CA ASN A 208 -17.83 -19.34 -19.80
C ASN A 208 -17.07 -20.44 -20.55
N PHE A 209 -15.73 -20.48 -20.46
CA PHE A 209 -14.95 -21.62 -20.97
C PHE A 209 -15.17 -22.91 -20.16
N LEU A 210 -15.49 -22.82 -18.87
CA LEU A 210 -15.86 -23.98 -18.04
C LEU A 210 -17.32 -24.40 -18.22
N ASN A 211 -18.11 -23.63 -18.99
CA ASN A 211 -19.47 -24.02 -19.33
C ASN A 211 -19.41 -25.19 -20.34
N PRO A 212 -19.82 -26.41 -19.94
CA PRO A 212 -19.76 -27.57 -20.82
C PRO A 212 -20.58 -27.36 -22.11
N PHE A 213 -21.64 -26.55 -22.06
CA PHE A 213 -22.44 -26.22 -23.24
C PHE A 213 -21.71 -25.31 -24.25
N TYR A 214 -20.82 -24.42 -23.79
CA TYR A 214 -20.02 -23.56 -24.67
C TYR A 214 -18.92 -24.36 -25.38
N LEU A 215 -18.21 -25.22 -24.64
CA LEU A 215 -17.24 -26.17 -25.20
C LEU A 215 -17.90 -27.13 -26.18
N LEU A 216 -19.06 -27.71 -25.83
CA LEU A 216 -19.83 -28.58 -26.72
C LEU A 216 -20.25 -27.87 -28.00
N LYS A 217 -20.60 -26.57 -27.96
CA LYS A 217 -21.00 -25.80 -29.14
C LYS A 217 -19.80 -25.45 -30.04
N LYS A 218 -18.64 -25.12 -29.46
CA LYS A 218 -17.42 -24.77 -30.20
C LYS A 218 -16.77 -25.99 -30.87
N TYR A 219 -16.75 -27.14 -30.19
CA TYR A 219 -16.11 -28.37 -30.70
C TYR A 219 -17.05 -29.32 -31.47
N ARG A 220 -18.39 -29.13 -31.39
CA ARG A 220 -19.35 -29.83 -32.26
C ARG A 220 -19.08 -29.62 -33.75
N VAL A 221 -18.62 -28.44 -34.14
CA VAL A 221 -18.31 -28.11 -35.54
C VAL A 221 -17.08 -28.89 -36.03
N CYS A 222 -16.10 -29.13 -35.15
CA CYS A 222 -14.88 -29.86 -35.48
C CYS A 222 -15.13 -31.38 -35.62
N CYS A 223 -15.91 -31.97 -34.72
CA CYS A 223 -16.24 -33.40 -34.79
C CYS A 223 -17.18 -33.74 -35.95
N ALA A 224 -18.17 -32.90 -36.26
CA ALA A 224 -19.07 -33.14 -37.39
C ALA A 224 -18.33 -33.11 -38.74
N GLY A 225 -17.40 -32.15 -38.92
CA GLY A 225 -16.58 -32.07 -40.14
C GLY A 225 -15.67 -33.30 -40.32
N CYS A 226 -14.96 -33.71 -39.27
CA CYS A 226 -14.06 -34.87 -39.33
C CYS A 226 -14.80 -36.19 -39.59
N CYS A 227 -15.97 -36.41 -38.97
CA CYS A 227 -16.77 -37.61 -39.21
C CYS A 227 -17.29 -37.69 -40.67
N CYS A 228 -17.71 -36.58 -41.27
CA CYS A 228 -18.14 -36.55 -42.66
C CYS A 228 -16.98 -36.87 -43.63
N CYS A 229 -15.77 -36.37 -43.37
CA CYS A 229 -14.60 -36.67 -44.19
C CYS A 229 -14.21 -38.16 -44.12
N ILE A 230 -14.24 -38.76 -42.92
CA ILE A 230 -13.93 -40.19 -42.74
C ILE A 230 -14.96 -41.08 -43.45
N ILE A 231 -16.25 -40.73 -43.36
CA ILE A 231 -17.32 -41.45 -44.07
C ILE A 231 -17.16 -41.29 -45.58
N ALA A 232 -16.86 -40.09 -46.08
CA ALA A 232 -16.65 -39.86 -47.51
C ALA A 232 -15.47 -40.66 -48.06
N VAL A 233 -14.34 -40.69 -47.35
CA VAL A 233 -13.17 -41.50 -47.73
C VAL A 233 -13.50 -43.00 -47.68
N GLY A 234 -14.23 -43.46 -46.65
CA GLY A 234 -14.67 -44.85 -46.55
C GLY A 234 -15.61 -45.27 -47.68
N VAL A 235 -16.57 -44.41 -48.07
CA VAL A 235 -17.48 -44.67 -49.20
C VAL A 235 -16.72 -44.71 -50.52
N LEU A 236 -15.81 -43.75 -50.77
CA LEU A 236 -14.98 -43.74 -51.98
C LEU A 236 -14.09 -44.99 -52.08
N PHE A 237 -13.54 -45.45 -50.95
CA PHE A 237 -12.76 -46.68 -50.89
C PHE A 237 -13.61 -47.91 -51.24
N LEU A 238 -14.83 -48.03 -50.70
CA LEU A 238 -15.74 -49.13 -51.01
C LEU A 238 -16.21 -49.12 -52.48
N MET A 239 -16.45 -47.94 -53.05
CA MET A 239 -16.82 -47.81 -54.47
C MET A 239 -15.65 -48.19 -55.39
N SER A 240 -14.41 -47.93 -54.98
CA SER A 240 -13.21 -48.35 -55.71
C SER A 240 -12.95 -49.86 -55.72
N GLN A 241 -13.52 -50.62 -54.77
CA GLN A 241 -13.37 -52.09 -54.71
C GLN A 241 -14.47 -52.84 -55.47
N SER A 242 -15.44 -52.11 -56.03
CA SER A 242 -16.67 -52.67 -56.62
C SER A 242 -16.75 -52.54 -58.14
N GLY A 243 -15.69 -52.08 -58.81
CA GLY A 243 -15.58 -51.95 -60.27
C GLY A 243 -14.31 -52.60 -60.79
#